data_AF-A0A1Q6FZK6-F1
#
_entry.id   AF-A0A1Q6FZK6-F1
#
_cell.length_a   1.000
_cell.length_b   1.000
_cell.length_c   1.000
_cell.angle_alpha   90.00
_cell.angle_beta   90.00
_cell.angle_gamma   90.00
#
_symmetry.space_group_name_H-M   'P 1'
#
loop_
_entity.id
_entity.type
_entity.pdbx_description
1 polymer ?
#
loop_
_entity_poly.entity_id
_entity_poly.type
_entity_poly.pdbx_seq_one_letter_code
_entity_poly.pdbx_strand_id
1 'polypeptide(L)'
;MPLSEQTRLKVLDCDFSCLDGTCCYCSPESAALIRRRTAGMELHAVHLIGTGDYHYQTLFWLERMRSPFSLVLLDNHPDDQEGAFGEELLSCGGWVARARRLPLLEKLLWIRTEEDAAGADLGPLPGELYLSVDMDVLSEDYARTDWDQGNMSLESLCRTVRDISSSGRLAGADICGGITAEKGGTQADFDLNARCTCAILEALGASC
;
A
#
# COMPACT_ATOMS: atom_id res chain seq x y z
N MET A 1 -16.12 29.82 -13.48
CA MET A 1 -16.05 29.27 -12.11
C MET A 1 -14.60 28.93 -11.86
N PRO A 2 -13.99 29.31 -10.72
CA PRO A 2 -12.62 28.88 -10.44
C PRO A 2 -12.61 27.36 -10.35
N LEU A 3 -11.62 26.73 -10.99
CA LEU A 3 -11.30 25.31 -10.79
C LEU A 3 -11.18 25.09 -9.29
N SER A 4 -11.98 24.16 -8.75
CA SER A 4 -11.90 23.76 -7.34
C SER A 4 -10.45 23.40 -7.01
N GLU A 5 -9.88 23.99 -5.95
CA GLU A 5 -8.70 23.40 -5.30
C GLU A 5 -9.04 21.94 -5.00
N GLN A 6 -8.45 21.01 -5.75
CA GLN A 6 -8.37 19.62 -5.31
C GLN A 6 -7.54 19.65 -4.03
N THR A 7 -8.20 19.46 -2.89
CA THR A 7 -7.52 19.30 -1.61
C THR A 7 -6.48 18.19 -1.77
N ARG A 8 -5.20 18.53 -1.64
CA ARG A 8 -4.12 17.55 -1.69
C ARG A 8 -4.30 16.54 -0.57
N LEU A 9 -4.04 15.26 -0.85
CA LEU A 9 -4.00 14.22 0.17
C LEU A 9 -2.94 14.56 1.20
N LYS A 10 -3.27 14.38 2.47
CA LYS A 10 -2.26 14.41 3.55
C LYS A 10 -1.39 13.17 3.45
N VAL A 11 -0.14 13.29 3.84
CA VAL A 11 0.78 12.16 4.02
C VAL A 11 0.91 11.92 5.52
N LEU A 12 0.65 10.69 5.95
CA LEU A 12 0.68 10.28 7.36
C LEU A 12 1.74 9.21 7.54
N ASP A 13 2.71 9.47 8.41
CA ASP A 13 3.62 8.44 8.88
C ASP A 13 2.87 7.46 9.78
N CYS A 14 2.80 6.20 9.35
CA CYS A 14 2.11 5.11 9.99
C CYS A 14 3.06 3.94 10.28
N ASP A 15 4.31 4.27 10.62
CA ASP A 15 5.28 3.28 11.06
C ASP A 15 4.98 2.77 12.48
N PHE A 16 4.65 1.48 12.60
CA PHE A 16 4.48 0.78 13.87
C PHE A 16 5.54 -0.31 14.10
N SER A 17 6.66 -0.28 13.36
CA SER A 17 7.78 -1.22 13.48
C SER A 17 8.39 -1.30 14.89
N CYS A 18 8.23 -0.23 15.67
CA CYS A 18 8.68 -0.18 17.07
C CYS A 18 7.87 -1.07 18.04
N LEU A 19 6.75 -1.66 17.62
CA LEU A 19 5.92 -2.51 18.46
C LEU A 19 6.38 -3.97 18.42
N ASP A 20 6.47 -4.61 19.58
CA ASP A 20 6.75 -6.05 19.64
C ASP A 20 5.68 -6.88 18.91
N GLY A 21 6.10 -7.98 18.28
CA GLY A 21 5.19 -8.88 17.58
C GLY A 21 4.48 -8.25 16.39
N THR A 22 5.23 -7.49 15.57
CA THR A 22 4.74 -6.86 14.32
C THR A 22 5.57 -7.22 13.09
N CYS A 23 6.85 -7.57 13.22
CA CYS A 23 7.71 -7.90 12.08
C CYS A 23 7.23 -9.17 11.36
N CYS A 24 6.76 -9.03 10.11
CA CYS A 24 6.18 -10.04 9.22
C CYS A 24 4.86 -10.68 9.72
N TYR A 25 4.70 -10.83 11.04
CA TYR A 25 3.53 -11.36 11.72
C TYR A 25 3.11 -10.42 12.84
N CYS A 26 1.87 -9.97 12.78
CA CYS A 26 1.22 -9.14 13.78
C CYS A 26 0.43 -10.01 14.77
N SER A 27 0.80 -9.91 16.05
CA SER A 27 0.06 -10.51 17.16
C SER A 27 -1.34 -9.89 17.31
N PRO A 28 -2.32 -10.61 17.89
CA PRO A 28 -3.63 -10.04 18.19
C PRO A 28 -3.56 -8.78 19.07
N GLU A 29 -2.64 -8.75 20.03
CA GLU A 29 -2.40 -7.63 20.93
C GLU A 29 -1.91 -6.39 20.16
N SER A 30 -0.91 -6.57 19.29
CA SER A 30 -0.36 -5.49 18.47
C SER A 30 -1.36 -5.04 17.41
N ALA A 31 -2.11 -5.96 16.80
CA ALA A 31 -3.18 -5.60 15.87
C ALA A 31 -4.28 -4.76 16.55
N ALA A 32 -4.68 -5.10 17.78
CA ALA A 32 -5.64 -4.30 18.54
C ALA A 32 -5.10 -2.91 18.88
N LEU A 33 -3.81 -2.81 19.21
CA LEU A 33 -3.13 -1.54 19.46
C LEU A 33 -3.06 -0.68 18.20
N ILE A 34 -2.68 -1.25 17.06
CA ILE A 34 -2.59 -0.55 15.77
C ILE A 34 -3.97 -0.03 15.37
N ARG A 35 -5.01 -0.88 15.39
CA ARG A 35 -6.40 -0.46 15.12
C ARG A 35 -6.83 0.72 15.99
N ARG A 36 -6.46 0.72 17.28
CA ARG A 36 -6.77 1.84 18.19
C ARG A 36 -6.05 3.12 17.78
N ARG A 37 -4.78 3.03 17.35
CA ARG A 37 -3.99 4.19 16.89
C ARG A 37 -4.52 4.73 15.56
N THR A 38 -4.79 3.86 14.60
CA THR A 38 -5.28 4.25 13.28
C THR A 38 -6.72 4.77 13.30
N ALA A 39 -7.56 4.37 14.28
CA ALA A 39 -8.93 4.87 14.41
C ALA A 39 -9.05 6.40 14.49
N GLY A 40 -8.03 7.09 15.03
CA GLY A 40 -7.98 8.56 15.11
C GLY A 40 -7.34 9.24 13.89
N MET A 41 -6.77 8.47 12.97
CA MET A 41 -6.08 8.97 11.76
C MET A 41 -7.07 9.13 10.61
N GLU A 42 -6.85 10.08 9.72
CA GLU A 42 -7.71 10.30 8.55
C GLU A 42 -7.55 9.16 7.55
N LEU A 43 -8.66 8.60 7.03
CA LEU A 43 -8.60 7.55 6.00
C LEU A 43 -8.26 8.12 4.62
N HIS A 44 -8.75 9.33 4.31
CA HIS A 44 -8.49 10.05 3.07
C HIS A 44 -7.11 10.72 3.11
N ALA A 45 -6.08 9.89 3.12
CA ALA A 45 -4.67 10.25 3.18
C ALA A 45 -3.83 9.19 2.46
N VAL A 46 -2.54 9.49 2.28
CA VAL A 46 -1.51 8.48 1.94
C VAL A 46 -0.81 8.06 3.23
N HIS A 47 -0.88 6.78 3.58
CA HIS A 47 -0.27 6.22 4.78
C HIS A 47 1.09 5.57 4.44
N LEU A 48 2.17 6.00 5.09
CA LEU A 48 3.49 5.38 4.94
C LEU A 48 3.63 4.26 5.97
N ILE A 49 3.70 3.01 5.52
CA ILE A 49 3.55 1.81 6.37
C ILE A 49 4.90 1.22 6.83
N GLY A 50 6.02 1.70 6.29
CA GLY A 50 7.37 1.19 6.56
C GLY A 50 7.82 0.17 5.52
N THR A 51 8.54 -0.87 5.93
CA THR A 51 8.99 -1.96 5.03
C THR A 51 7.83 -2.88 4.63
N GLY A 52 8.07 -3.81 3.68
CA GLY A 52 7.08 -4.81 3.25
C GLY A 52 6.66 -5.76 4.38
N ASP A 53 7.48 -5.91 5.42
CA ASP A 53 7.16 -6.71 6.61
C ASP A 53 5.88 -6.28 7.31
N TYR A 54 5.46 -5.02 7.11
CA TYR A 54 4.31 -4.43 7.76
C TYR A 54 3.14 -4.19 6.80
N HIS A 55 3.19 -4.70 5.57
CA HIS A 55 2.17 -4.44 4.54
C HIS A 55 0.76 -4.85 4.98
N TYR A 56 0.65 -5.83 5.89
CA TYR A 56 -0.62 -6.19 6.52
C TYR A 56 -1.38 -5.04 7.18
N GLN A 57 -0.71 -3.92 7.48
CA GLN A 57 -1.34 -2.72 7.99
C GLN A 57 -2.41 -2.16 7.04
N THR A 58 -2.29 -2.39 5.73
CA THR A 58 -3.31 -2.06 4.73
C THR A 58 -4.69 -2.58 5.13
N LEU A 59 -4.77 -3.80 5.66
CA LEU A 59 -6.04 -4.39 6.14
C LEU A 59 -6.73 -3.51 7.19
N PHE A 60 -5.99 -2.86 8.10
CA PHE A 60 -6.59 -2.01 9.13
C PHE A 60 -7.22 -0.73 8.56
N TRP A 61 -6.76 -0.25 7.41
CA TRP A 61 -7.39 0.86 6.69
C TRP A 61 -8.64 0.38 5.94
N LEU A 62 -8.56 -0.78 5.29
CA LEU A 62 -9.68 -1.39 4.56
C LEU A 62 -10.87 -1.74 5.49
N GLU A 63 -10.59 -2.18 6.72
CA GLU A 63 -11.62 -2.43 7.75
C GLU A 63 -12.44 -1.18 8.11
N ARG A 64 -11.93 0.02 7.81
CA ARG A 64 -12.58 1.30 8.10
C ARG A 64 -13.46 1.81 6.97
N MET A 65 -13.45 1.15 5.82
CA MET A 65 -14.31 1.48 4.69
C MET A 65 -15.78 1.38 5.11
N ARG A 66 -16.58 2.40 4.77
CA ARG A 66 -18.01 2.52 5.15
C ARG A 66 -18.97 2.37 3.96
N SER A 67 -18.42 2.29 2.76
CA SER A 67 -19.11 2.09 1.49
C SER A 67 -18.51 0.89 0.78
N PRO A 68 -19.23 0.26 -0.17
CA PRO A 68 -18.63 -0.68 -1.09
C PRO A 68 -17.40 -0.08 -1.78
N PHE A 69 -16.36 -0.88 -1.98
CA PHE A 69 -15.07 -0.41 -2.47
C PHE A 69 -14.31 -1.43 -3.31
N SER A 70 -13.39 -0.91 -4.11
CA SER A 70 -12.38 -1.67 -4.83
C SER A 70 -11.00 -1.46 -4.21
N LEU A 71 -10.22 -2.53 -4.12
CA LEU A 71 -8.80 -2.49 -3.78
C LEU A 71 -7.99 -2.67 -5.07
N VAL A 72 -7.05 -1.77 -5.32
CA VAL A 72 -5.99 -1.98 -6.30
C VAL A 72 -4.67 -2.13 -5.54
N LEU A 73 -3.98 -3.23 -5.79
CA LEU A 73 -2.71 -3.62 -5.18
C LEU A 73 -1.63 -3.63 -6.25
N LEU A 74 -0.63 -2.77 -6.09
CA LEU A 74 0.59 -2.72 -6.91
C LEU A 74 1.72 -3.32 -6.10
N ASP A 75 2.12 -4.55 -6.43
CA ASP A 75 2.95 -5.38 -5.55
C ASP A 75 3.58 -6.53 -6.37
N ASN A 76 4.85 -6.88 -6.11
CA ASN A 76 5.43 -8.08 -6.73
C ASN A 76 4.81 -9.37 -6.16
N HIS A 77 4.30 -9.32 -4.94
CA HIS A 77 3.70 -10.41 -4.20
C HIS A 77 2.16 -10.30 -4.18
N PRO A 78 1.43 -11.43 -4.14
CA PRO A 78 -0.03 -11.41 -4.07
C PRO A 78 -0.57 -11.23 -2.64
N ASP A 79 0.29 -11.40 -1.62
CA ASP A 79 -0.02 -11.34 -0.19
C ASP A 79 -1.25 -12.12 0.27
N ASP A 80 -1.57 -13.21 -0.44
CA ASP A 80 -2.75 -14.04 -0.22
C ASP A 80 -2.43 -15.46 0.28
N GLN A 81 -1.21 -15.66 0.81
CA GLN A 81 -0.77 -16.95 1.32
C GLN A 81 -1.43 -17.30 2.66
N GLU A 82 -1.54 -18.59 2.95
CA GLU A 82 -1.91 -19.06 4.28
C GLU A 82 -0.77 -18.77 5.28
N GLY A 83 -1.12 -18.26 6.47
CA GLY A 83 -0.14 -17.93 7.50
C GLY A 83 0.53 -19.19 8.06
N ALA A 84 1.87 -19.17 8.19
CA ALA A 84 2.63 -20.32 8.68
C ALA A 84 2.30 -20.74 10.14
N PHE A 85 1.65 -19.84 10.90
CA PHE A 85 1.27 -20.03 12.30
C PHE A 85 -0.26 -20.07 12.49
N GLY A 86 -1.00 -20.44 11.45
CA GLY A 86 -2.46 -20.48 11.47
C GLY A 86 -3.12 -19.11 11.30
N GLU A 87 -4.44 -19.05 11.49
CA GLU A 87 -5.24 -17.83 11.23
C GLU A 87 -5.17 -16.79 12.37
N GLU A 88 -4.56 -17.10 13.52
CA GLU A 88 -4.53 -16.17 14.65
C GLU A 88 -3.60 -14.97 14.39
N LEU A 89 -2.43 -15.20 13.79
CA LEU A 89 -1.46 -14.16 13.45
C LEU A 89 -1.72 -13.58 12.06
N LEU A 90 -1.83 -12.26 11.98
CA LEU A 90 -1.93 -11.55 10.70
C LEU A 90 -0.54 -11.41 10.10
N SER A 91 -0.30 -11.92 8.89
CA SER A 91 1.01 -11.82 8.22
C SER A 91 1.02 -10.81 7.09
N CYS A 92 2.19 -10.25 6.77
CA CYS A 92 2.41 -9.49 5.51
C CYS A 92 2.02 -10.37 4.31
N GLY A 93 2.61 -11.56 4.15
CA GLY A 93 2.27 -12.43 3.02
C GLY A 93 0.84 -13.01 2.96
N GLY A 94 -0.07 -12.65 3.87
CA GLY A 94 -1.42 -13.25 3.97
C GLY A 94 -2.56 -12.27 4.25
N TRP A 95 -2.32 -10.96 4.27
CA TRP A 95 -3.36 -9.98 4.60
C TRP A 95 -4.42 -9.87 3.50
N VAL A 96 -4.06 -10.10 2.23
CA VAL A 96 -4.99 -10.05 1.10
C VAL A 96 -6.05 -11.14 1.21
N ALA A 97 -5.66 -12.34 1.67
CA ALA A 97 -6.60 -13.44 1.92
C ALA A 97 -7.69 -13.04 2.96
N ARG A 98 -7.35 -12.17 3.92
CA ARG A 98 -8.32 -11.60 4.87
C ARG A 98 -9.09 -10.44 4.29
N ALA A 99 -8.46 -9.56 3.53
CA ALA A 99 -9.12 -8.45 2.85
C ALA A 99 -10.25 -8.94 1.93
N ARG A 100 -10.04 -10.07 1.23
CA ARG A 100 -11.05 -10.75 0.40
C ARG A 100 -12.32 -11.16 1.15
N ARG A 101 -12.26 -11.27 2.48
CA ARG A 101 -13.40 -11.64 3.34
C ARG A 101 -14.17 -10.40 3.84
N LEU A 102 -13.71 -9.18 3.56
CA LEU A 102 -14.39 -7.96 3.97
C LEU A 102 -15.72 -7.80 3.22
N PRO A 103 -16.83 -7.49 3.92
CA PRO A 103 -18.17 -7.52 3.33
C PRO A 103 -18.43 -6.40 2.31
N LEU A 104 -17.61 -5.36 2.30
CA LEU A 104 -17.73 -4.20 1.41
C LEU A 104 -16.73 -4.23 0.24
N LEU A 105 -15.83 -5.21 0.18
CA LEU A 105 -14.90 -5.34 -0.94
C LEU A 105 -15.65 -5.92 -2.16
N GLU A 106 -15.79 -5.13 -3.22
CA GLU A 106 -16.48 -5.53 -4.46
C GLU A 106 -15.51 -6.04 -5.53
N LYS A 107 -14.29 -5.48 -5.59
CA LYS A 107 -13.26 -5.88 -6.56
C LYS A 107 -11.87 -5.75 -5.95
N LEU A 108 -11.03 -6.74 -6.21
CA LEU A 108 -9.59 -6.68 -5.94
C LEU A 108 -8.86 -6.85 -7.26
N LEU A 109 -8.01 -5.89 -7.60
CA LEU A 109 -7.11 -5.94 -8.74
C LEU A 109 -5.67 -5.97 -8.23
N TRP A 110 -4.95 -7.04 -8.54
CA TRP A 110 -3.51 -7.14 -8.27
C TRP A 110 -2.76 -6.90 -9.57
N ILE A 111 -1.82 -5.95 -9.55
CA ILE A 111 -0.99 -5.54 -10.67
C ILE A 111 0.46 -5.80 -10.26
N ARG A 112 1.09 -6.75 -10.92
CA ARG A 112 2.47 -7.16 -10.62
C ARG A 112 3.46 -6.59 -11.62
N THR A 113 3.11 -6.60 -12.91
CA THR A 113 4.02 -6.19 -13.99
C THR A 113 3.44 -5.05 -14.84
N GLU A 114 4.26 -4.51 -15.74
CA GLU A 114 3.82 -3.51 -16.72
C GLU A 114 2.76 -4.09 -17.68
N GLU A 115 2.84 -5.38 -18.01
CA GLU A 115 1.82 -6.07 -18.81
C GLU A 115 0.49 -6.17 -18.07
N ASP A 116 0.51 -6.46 -16.77
CA ASP A 116 -0.70 -6.45 -15.94
C ASP A 116 -1.33 -5.07 -15.90
N ALA A 117 -0.51 -4.02 -15.74
CA ALA A 117 -0.97 -2.63 -15.73
C ALA A 117 -1.60 -2.23 -17.07
N ALA A 118 -0.98 -2.63 -18.19
CA ALA A 118 -1.51 -2.36 -19.53
C ALA A 118 -2.77 -3.17 -19.87
N GLY A 119 -2.89 -4.38 -19.31
CA GLY A 119 -4.02 -5.29 -19.49
C GLY A 119 -5.16 -5.08 -18.48
N ALA A 120 -4.92 -4.32 -17.42
CA ALA A 120 -5.89 -4.09 -16.36
C ALA A 120 -7.12 -3.37 -16.91
N ASP A 121 -8.30 -3.97 -16.71
CA ASP A 121 -9.57 -3.27 -16.90
C ASP A 121 -9.79 -2.28 -15.75
N LEU A 122 -9.17 -1.11 -15.91
CA LEU A 122 -9.36 0.09 -15.11
C LEU A 122 -10.63 0.87 -15.51
N GLY A 123 -11.56 0.25 -16.26
CA GLY A 123 -12.93 0.75 -16.36
C GLY A 123 -13.51 1.07 -14.98
N PRO A 124 -14.65 1.78 -14.88
CA PRO A 124 -15.10 2.35 -13.61
C PRO A 124 -15.16 1.27 -12.52
N LEU A 125 -14.20 1.33 -11.61
CA LEU A 125 -14.09 0.38 -10.52
C LEU A 125 -15.32 0.55 -9.62
N PRO A 126 -15.93 -0.55 -9.16
CA PRO A 126 -17.13 -0.46 -8.34
C PRO A 126 -16.79 0.15 -6.98
N GLY A 127 -17.67 1.03 -6.49
CA GLY A 127 -17.52 1.66 -5.19
C GLY A 127 -16.43 2.75 -5.10
N GLU A 128 -15.94 2.97 -3.90
CA GLU A 128 -14.77 3.82 -3.64
C GLU A 128 -13.47 3.06 -3.92
N LEU A 129 -12.36 3.75 -4.12
CA LEU A 129 -11.08 3.14 -4.45
C LEU A 129 -10.12 3.25 -3.26
N TYR A 130 -9.48 2.13 -2.90
CA TYR A 130 -8.30 2.13 -2.05
C TYR A 130 -7.11 1.61 -2.85
N LEU A 131 -5.98 2.32 -2.82
CA LEU A 131 -4.76 1.96 -3.53
C LEU A 131 -3.65 1.59 -2.55
N SER A 132 -3.07 0.41 -2.68
CA SER A 132 -1.88 0.01 -1.92
C SER A 132 -0.71 -0.21 -2.87
N VAL A 133 0.44 0.37 -2.53
CA VAL A 133 1.69 0.27 -3.32
C VAL A 133 2.80 -0.30 -2.45
N ASP A 134 3.20 -1.54 -2.71
CA ASP A 134 4.49 -2.04 -2.25
C ASP A 134 5.56 -1.66 -3.30
N MET A 135 6.61 -0.98 -2.85
CA MET A 135 7.72 -0.59 -3.72
C MET A 135 8.49 -1.78 -4.29
N ASP A 136 8.32 -3.00 -3.75
CA ASP A 136 8.95 -4.18 -4.32
C ASP A 136 8.40 -4.56 -5.71
N VAL A 137 7.28 -3.97 -6.16
CA VAL A 137 6.80 -4.08 -7.55
C VAL A 137 7.84 -3.55 -8.56
N LEU A 138 8.69 -2.62 -8.13
CA LEU A 138 9.70 -1.96 -8.94
C LEU A 138 10.97 -2.80 -9.07
N SER A 139 11.71 -2.59 -10.17
CA SER A 139 13.08 -3.10 -10.28
C SER A 139 14.04 -2.41 -9.30
N GLU A 140 15.18 -3.06 -9.05
CA GLU A 140 16.25 -2.57 -8.17
C GLU A 140 16.86 -1.22 -8.62
N ASP A 141 16.60 -0.80 -9.86
CA ASP A 141 17.05 0.50 -10.38
C ASP A 141 16.31 1.68 -9.75
N TYR A 142 15.11 1.44 -9.20
CA TYR A 142 14.20 2.50 -8.76
C TYR A 142 13.87 2.47 -7.27
N ALA A 143 13.95 1.31 -6.64
CA ALA A 143 13.75 1.14 -5.20
C ALA A 143 14.64 0.00 -4.69
N ARG A 144 14.97 0.04 -3.40
CA ARG A 144 15.63 -1.05 -2.68
C ARG A 144 14.71 -1.50 -1.55
N THR A 145 14.31 -2.76 -1.55
CA THR A 145 13.42 -3.34 -0.53
C THR A 145 14.10 -4.47 0.25
N ASP A 146 13.40 -5.00 1.26
CA ASP A 146 13.81 -6.19 2.01
C ASP A 146 13.15 -7.49 1.52
N TRP A 147 12.40 -7.42 0.41
CA TRP A 147 11.71 -8.53 -0.26
C TRP A 147 12.19 -8.72 -1.70
N ASP A 148 11.83 -9.84 -2.34
CA ASP A 148 12.18 -10.09 -3.75
C ASP A 148 11.52 -9.04 -4.64
N GLN A 149 12.31 -8.36 -5.47
CA GLN A 149 11.83 -7.27 -6.30
C GLN A 149 11.29 -7.74 -7.65
N GLY A 150 10.28 -7.01 -8.12
CA GLY A 150 9.72 -7.10 -9.45
C GLY A 150 10.61 -6.41 -10.49
N ASN A 151 9.98 -6.01 -11.59
CA ASN A 151 10.68 -5.46 -12.75
C ASN A 151 10.04 -4.17 -13.31
N MET A 152 9.02 -3.62 -12.63
CA MET A 152 8.31 -2.44 -13.11
C MET A 152 9.23 -1.21 -13.05
N SER A 153 9.14 -0.34 -14.05
CA SER A 153 9.80 0.96 -13.99
C SER A 153 9.03 1.97 -13.14
N LEU A 154 9.74 2.93 -12.53
CA LEU A 154 9.09 4.01 -11.78
C LEU A 154 8.15 4.85 -12.66
N GLU A 155 8.48 5.02 -13.95
CA GLU A 155 7.62 5.74 -14.89
C GLU A 155 6.28 5.00 -15.07
N SER A 156 6.32 3.70 -15.33
CA SER A 156 5.13 2.87 -15.51
C SER A 156 4.31 2.80 -14.23
N LEU A 157 4.94 2.67 -13.05
CA LEU A 157 4.24 2.73 -11.77
C LEU A 157 3.52 4.07 -11.61
N CYS A 158 4.21 5.19 -11.79
CA CYS A 158 3.60 6.52 -11.65
C CYS A 158 2.48 6.77 -12.66
N ARG A 159 2.59 6.25 -13.89
CA ARG A 159 1.51 6.32 -14.87
C ARG A 159 0.29 5.53 -14.40
N THR A 160 0.51 4.30 -13.96
CA THR A 160 -0.54 3.40 -13.44
C THR A 160 -1.25 4.00 -12.23
N VAL A 161 -0.51 4.55 -11.27
CA VAL A 161 -1.05 5.25 -10.09
C VAL A 161 -1.94 6.44 -10.50
N ARG A 162 -1.54 7.25 -11.49
CA ARG A 162 -2.35 8.37 -11.99
C ARG A 162 -3.63 7.87 -12.67
N ASP A 163 -3.53 6.85 -13.50
CA ASP A 163 -4.67 6.28 -14.21
C ASP A 163 -5.69 5.72 -13.21
N ILE A 164 -5.23 4.93 -12.23
CA ILE A 164 -6.05 4.37 -11.15
C ILE A 164 -6.69 5.48 -10.31
N SER A 165 -5.91 6.44 -9.80
CA SER A 165 -6.43 7.51 -8.94
C SER A 165 -7.42 8.43 -9.66
N SER A 166 -7.34 8.55 -10.99
CA SER A 166 -8.30 9.29 -11.81
C SER A 166 -9.56 8.51 -12.19
N SER A 167 -9.55 7.17 -12.06
CA SER A 167 -10.64 6.29 -12.47
C SER A 167 -11.86 6.28 -11.52
N GLY A 168 -11.68 6.76 -10.29
CA GLY A 168 -12.70 6.67 -9.25
C GLY A 168 -12.46 7.61 -8.06
N ARG A 169 -13.33 7.54 -7.05
CA ARG A 169 -13.16 8.31 -5.82
C ARG A 169 -12.18 7.60 -4.90
N LEU A 170 -10.97 8.13 -4.78
CA LEU A 170 -9.96 7.61 -3.86
C LEU A 170 -10.40 7.84 -2.40
N ALA A 171 -10.61 6.75 -1.66
CA ALA A 171 -10.90 6.76 -0.24
C ALA A 171 -9.64 6.92 0.61
N GLY A 172 -8.50 6.43 0.12
CA GLY A 172 -7.19 6.49 0.76
C GLY A 172 -6.16 5.71 -0.05
N ALA A 173 -4.89 5.85 0.32
CA ALA A 173 -3.82 5.04 -0.25
C ALA A 173 -2.76 4.71 0.81
N ASP A 174 -1.91 3.73 0.54
CA ASP A 174 -0.70 3.50 1.31
C ASP A 174 0.51 3.11 0.45
N ILE A 175 1.69 3.33 1.02
CA ILE A 175 2.99 3.02 0.42
C ILE A 175 3.84 2.28 1.46
N CYS A 176 4.43 1.15 1.06
CA CYS A 176 5.39 0.38 1.86
C CYS A 176 6.58 -0.11 1.02
N GLY A 177 7.48 -0.87 1.64
CA GLY A 177 8.53 -1.64 0.96
C GLY A 177 9.95 -1.10 1.14
N GLY A 178 10.14 0.14 1.61
CA GLY A 178 11.47 0.76 1.64
C GLY A 178 12.41 0.09 2.66
N ILE A 179 13.60 -0.33 2.22
CA ILE A 179 14.62 -0.94 3.10
C ILE A 179 15.05 -0.02 4.26
N THR A 180 15.38 -0.59 5.42
CA THR A 180 15.90 0.14 6.58
C THR A 180 17.37 -0.19 6.86
N ALA A 181 17.99 0.57 7.77
CA ALA A 181 19.36 0.32 8.21
C ALA A 181 19.52 -1.04 8.90
N GLU A 182 18.52 -1.48 9.67
CA GLU A 182 18.51 -2.79 10.35
C GLU A 182 18.49 -3.95 9.36
N LYS A 183 17.93 -3.74 8.17
CA LYS A 183 17.91 -4.68 7.04
C LYS A 183 19.12 -4.54 6.11
N GLY A 184 20.11 -3.71 6.47
CA GLY A 184 21.34 -3.55 5.71
C GLY A 184 21.28 -2.46 4.63
N GLY A 185 20.24 -1.62 4.62
CA GLY A 185 20.14 -0.49 3.71
C GLY A 185 21.26 0.53 3.90
N THR A 186 21.72 1.10 2.79
CA THR A 186 22.73 2.16 2.75
C THR A 186 22.07 3.53 2.60
N GLN A 187 22.83 4.61 2.80
CA GLN A 187 22.33 5.96 2.52
C GLN A 187 21.87 6.13 1.06
N ALA A 188 22.55 5.48 0.11
CA ALA A 188 22.16 5.54 -1.29
C ALA A 188 20.79 4.88 -1.53
N ASP A 189 20.50 3.78 -0.82
CA ASP A 189 19.19 3.10 -0.87
C ASP A 189 18.08 3.96 -0.26
N PHE A 190 18.36 4.65 0.85
CA PHE A 190 17.41 5.57 1.46
C PHE A 190 17.11 6.76 0.54
N ASP A 191 18.13 7.33 -0.09
CA ASP A 191 17.96 8.42 -1.05
C ASP A 191 17.19 7.96 -2.30
N LEU A 192 17.41 6.71 -2.75
CA LEU A 192 16.68 6.09 -3.85
C LEU A 192 15.20 5.91 -3.50
N ASN A 193 14.91 5.29 -2.36
CA ASN A 193 13.55 5.07 -1.88
C ASN A 193 12.80 6.36 -1.57
N ALA A 194 13.48 7.39 -1.06
CA ALA A 194 12.89 8.70 -0.84
C ALA A 194 12.46 9.36 -2.16
N ARG A 195 13.29 9.26 -3.21
CA ARG A 195 12.92 9.74 -4.56
C ARG A 195 11.74 8.96 -5.14
N CYS A 196 11.75 7.64 -4.99
CA CYS A 196 10.66 6.77 -5.42
C CYS A 196 9.34 7.13 -4.72
N THR A 197 9.35 7.16 -3.39
CA THR A 197 8.21 7.56 -2.56
C THR A 197 7.67 8.91 -3.00
N CYS A 198 8.56 9.89 -3.25
CA CYS A 198 8.12 11.20 -3.71
C CYS A 198 7.43 11.17 -5.08
N ALA A 199 7.95 10.40 -6.04
CA ALA A 199 7.31 10.26 -7.34
C ALA A 199 5.91 9.63 -7.24
N ILE A 200 5.74 8.64 -6.34
CA ILE A 200 4.43 8.01 -6.07
C ILE A 200 3.48 9.00 -5.41
N LEU A 201 3.94 9.77 -4.41
CA LEU A 201 3.16 10.81 -3.75
C LEU A 201 2.69 11.89 -4.74
N GLU A 202 3.57 12.36 -5.62
CA GLU A 202 3.23 13.30 -6.68
C GLU A 202 2.21 12.71 -7.67
N ALA A 203 2.33 11.43 -8.03
CA ALA A 203 1.37 10.71 -8.85
C ALA A 203 -0.03 10.62 -8.19
N LEU A 204 -0.08 10.58 -6.86
CA LEU A 204 -1.32 10.62 -6.07
C LEU A 204 -1.87 12.04 -5.83
N GLY A 205 -1.17 13.08 -6.27
CA GLY A 205 -1.52 14.47 -5.97
C GLY A 205 -1.27 14.88 -4.51
N ALA A 206 -0.47 14.12 -3.78
CA ALA A 206 0.03 14.46 -2.45
C ALA A 206 1.30 15.35 -2.54
N SER A 207 1.71 15.95 -1.43
CA SER A 207 2.97 16.72 -1.37
C SER A 207 4.09 15.87 -0.78
N CYS A 208 5.28 15.99 -1.37
CA CYS A 208 6.54 15.93 -0.63
C CYS A 208 6.83 17.31 -0.01
#